data_AF-A0A7S2FTA0-F1
#
_entry.id   AF-A0A7S2FTA0-F1
#
_cell.length_a   1.000
_cell.length_b   1.000
_cell.length_c   1.000
_cell.angle_alpha   90.00
_cell.angle_beta   90.00
_cell.angle_gamma   90.00
#
_symmetry.space_group_name_H-M   'P 1'
#
loop_
_entity.id
_entity.type
_entity.pdbx_description
1 polymer ?
#
loop_
_entity_poly.entity_id
_entity_poly.type
_entity_poly.pdbx_seq_one_letter_code
_entity_poly.pdbx_strand_id
1 'polypeptide(L)'
;DCALTVSFAPRAYVDYKLKLNIKVRALAGDPPDLRDARMFGEAVPAEFVHETSVNIIAPGSGAVLSFDPPLMDFGTLLVNTTEDIQFGLVNASDCDVQYEIHHLVRPEKREVIRARSASMMANSSIAVAGGPSTPEPNSIEPMPSSGRD
;
A
#
# COMPACT_ATOMS: atom_id res chain seq x y z
N ASP A 1 31.91 -23.00 7.45
CA ASP A 1 30.48 -22.79 7.15
C ASP A 1 30.28 -22.40 5.70
N CYS A 2 29.35 -23.07 5.02
CA CYS A 2 28.94 -22.74 3.66
C CYS A 2 27.56 -22.06 3.76
N ALA A 3 27.46 -20.82 3.30
CA ALA A 3 26.21 -20.07 3.29
C ALA A 3 25.61 -20.08 1.88
N LEU A 4 24.37 -20.55 1.76
CA LEU A 4 23.61 -20.53 0.51
C LEU A 4 22.59 -19.39 0.55
N THR A 5 22.70 -18.43 -0.35
CA THR A 5 21.73 -17.33 -0.49
C THR A 5 20.77 -17.64 -1.64
N VAL A 6 19.47 -17.66 -1.35
CA VAL A 6 18.40 -17.84 -2.34
C VAL A 6 17.62 -16.54 -2.45
N SER A 7 17.64 -15.90 -3.62
CA SER A 7 16.85 -14.70 -3.91
C SER A 7 15.49 -15.07 -4.49
N PHE A 8 14.44 -14.42 -3.98
CA PHE A 8 13.06 -14.63 -4.41
C PHE A 8 12.47 -13.34 -4.98
N ALA A 9 11.83 -13.43 -6.15
CA ALA A 9 11.15 -12.32 -6.82
C ALA A 9 9.79 -12.83 -7.34
N PRO A 10 8.69 -12.59 -6.61
CA PRO A 10 7.37 -13.06 -7.01
C PRO A 10 6.86 -12.29 -8.23
N ARG A 11 5.98 -12.92 -9.02
CA ARG A 11 5.30 -12.28 -10.17
C ARG A 11 3.81 -12.09 -9.94
N ALA A 12 3.23 -12.82 -9.01
CA ALA A 12 1.81 -12.85 -8.75
C ALA A 12 1.55 -13.12 -7.26
N TYR A 13 0.35 -12.75 -6.81
CA TYR A 13 -0.12 -13.00 -5.45
C TYR A 13 -0.49 -14.48 -5.27
N VAL A 14 0.51 -15.35 -5.20
CA VAL A 14 0.38 -16.80 -5.07
C VAL A 14 1.48 -17.34 -4.18
N ASP A 15 1.22 -18.44 -3.48
CA ASP A 15 2.25 -19.18 -2.75
C ASP A 15 3.18 -19.92 -3.72
N TYR A 16 4.43 -19.49 -3.79
CA TYR A 16 5.45 -20.17 -4.58
C TYR A 16 6.06 -21.31 -3.77
N LYS A 17 5.94 -22.52 -4.30
CA LYS A 17 6.53 -23.73 -3.72
C LYS A 17 7.69 -24.17 -4.60
N LEU A 18 8.90 -24.10 -4.06
CA LEU A 18 10.13 -24.54 -4.73
C LEU A 18 10.77 -25.68 -3.94
N LYS A 19 11.09 -26.78 -4.60
CA LYS A 19 11.90 -27.85 -4.02
C LYS A 19 13.34 -27.69 -4.49
N LEU A 20 14.21 -27.27 -3.58
CA LEU A 20 15.65 -27.16 -3.83
C LEU A 20 16.33 -28.48 -3.45
N ASN A 21 16.85 -29.20 -4.45
CA ASN A 21 17.61 -30.42 -4.22
C ASN A 21 19.12 -30.09 -4.16
N ILE A 22 19.73 -30.40 -3.03
CA ILE A 22 21.16 -30.20 -2.76
C ILE A 22 21.83 -31.56 -2.83
N LYS A 23 22.81 -31.69 -3.74
CA LYS A 23 23.63 -32.89 -3.89
C LYS A 23 25.07 -32.56 -3.54
N VAL A 24 25.62 -33.28 -2.58
CA VAL A 24 27.01 -33.15 -2.15
C VAL A 24 27.78 -34.36 -2.67
N ARG A 25 28.88 -34.10 -3.39
CA ARG A 25 29.82 -35.11 -3.88
C ARG A 25 31.23 -34.77 -3.41
N ALA A 26 32.05 -35.79 -3.19
CA ALA A 26 33.48 -35.58 -3.00
C ALA A 26 34.13 -35.12 -4.31
N LEU A 27 35.26 -34.41 -4.22
CA LEU A 27 35.95 -33.85 -5.39
C LEU A 27 36.61 -34.92 -6.27
N ALA A 28 37.03 -36.05 -5.67
CA ALA A 28 37.57 -37.21 -6.37
C ALA A 28 36.94 -38.48 -5.77
N GLY A 29 36.55 -39.43 -6.64
CA GLY A 29 36.13 -40.76 -6.20
C GLY A 29 37.34 -41.64 -5.93
N ASP A 30 37.10 -42.93 -5.76
CA ASP A 30 38.19 -43.88 -5.49
C ASP A 30 39.25 -43.83 -6.59
N PRO A 31 40.54 -43.86 -6.21
CA PRO A 31 41.62 -43.87 -7.18
C PRO A 31 41.52 -45.15 -8.02
N PRO A 32 41.81 -45.07 -9.33
CA PRO A 32 41.84 -46.27 -10.17
C PRO A 32 42.93 -47.22 -9.66
N ASP A 33 42.61 -48.51 -9.53
CA ASP A 33 43.57 -49.53 -9.10
C ASP A 33 44.58 -49.79 -10.23
N LEU A 34 45.62 -48.96 -10.26
CA LEU A 34 46.70 -49.04 -11.23
C LEU A 34 47.87 -49.78 -10.61
N ARG A 35 48.15 -50.97 -11.14
CA ARG A 35 49.32 -51.77 -10.77
C ARG A 35 50.64 -51.19 -11.31
N ASP A 36 50.59 -50.23 -12.23
CA ASP A 36 51.75 -49.58 -12.84
C ASP A 36 51.67 -48.05 -12.68
N ALA A 37 52.70 -47.46 -12.08
CA ALA A 37 52.81 -46.02 -11.80
C ALA A 37 52.94 -45.12 -13.04
N ARG A 38 53.10 -45.71 -14.24
CA ARG A 38 53.18 -44.99 -15.51
C ARG A 38 51.82 -44.80 -16.21
N MET A 39 50.75 -45.38 -15.66
CA MET A 39 49.42 -45.25 -16.23
C MET A 39 48.73 -43.99 -15.66
N PHE A 40 48.24 -43.09 -16.52
CA PHE A 40 47.32 -42.04 -16.11
C PHE A 40 45.92 -42.66 -16.04
N GLY A 41 45.41 -42.86 -14.83
CA GLY A 41 44.05 -43.34 -14.61
C GLY A 41 43.11 -42.16 -14.42
N GLU A 42 41.99 -42.17 -15.15
CA GLU A 42 40.88 -41.27 -14.88
C GLU A 42 40.19 -41.73 -13.58
N ALA A 43 40.13 -40.85 -12.58
CA ALA A 43 39.45 -41.17 -11.33
C ALA A 43 37.95 -41.33 -11.58
N VAL A 44 37.35 -42.37 -11.01
CA VAL A 44 35.90 -42.56 -11.09
C VAL A 44 35.23 -41.34 -10.44
N PRO A 45 34.20 -40.74 -11.07
CA PRO A 45 33.48 -39.65 -10.43
C PRO A 45 32.90 -40.12 -9.10
N ALA A 46 33.18 -39.39 -8.02
CA ALA A 46 32.73 -39.74 -6.68
C ALA A 46 31.21 -39.90 -6.61
N GLU A 47 30.76 -40.92 -5.88
CA GLU A 47 29.35 -41.08 -5.58
C GLU A 47 28.82 -39.89 -4.76
N PHE A 48 27.52 -39.61 -4.90
CA PHE A 48 26.87 -38.59 -4.11
C PHE A 48 26.83 -39.05 -2.64
N VAL A 49 27.61 -38.39 -1.79
CA VAL A 49 27.73 -38.70 -0.36
C VAL A 49 26.45 -38.31 0.37
N HIS A 50 25.77 -37.26 -0.11
CA HIS A 50 24.57 -36.76 0.55
C HIS A 50 23.64 -36.06 -0.44
N GLU A 51 22.36 -36.41 -0.38
CA GLU A 51 21.28 -35.73 -1.09
C GLU A 51 20.24 -35.26 -0.07
N THR A 52 19.98 -33.96 -0.04
CA THR A 52 18.96 -33.34 0.81
C THR A 52 18.08 -32.46 -0.04
N SER A 53 16.78 -32.46 0.24
CA SER A 53 15.83 -31.55 -0.39
C SER A 53 15.24 -30.58 0.62
N VAL A 54 15.28 -29.29 0.29
CA VAL A 54 14.63 -28.23 1.08
C VAL A 54 13.42 -27.73 0.32
N ASN A 55 12.25 -27.76 0.96
CA ASN A 55 11.04 -27.15 0.42
C ASN A 55 10.97 -25.70 0.89
N ILE A 56 11.03 -24.77 -0.05
CA ILE A 56 10.91 -23.33 0.18
C ILE A 56 9.48 -22.94 -0.20
N ILE A 57 8.77 -22.35 0.76
CA ILE A 57 7.46 -21.76 0.55
C ILE A 57 7.61 -20.27 0.75
N ALA A 58 7.41 -19.50 -0.31
CA ALA A 58 7.52 -18.05 -0.28
C ALA A 58 6.19 -17.43 -0.72
N PRO A 59 5.54 -16.61 0.14
CA PRO A 59 4.33 -15.91 -0.24
C PRO A 59 4.69 -14.81 -1.25
N GLY A 60 4.06 -14.83 -2.42
CA GLY A 60 4.16 -13.71 -3.35
C GLY A 60 3.31 -12.55 -2.85
N SER A 61 3.92 -11.39 -2.62
CA SER A 61 3.19 -10.16 -2.33
C SER A 61 2.59 -9.58 -3.62
N GLY A 62 1.56 -8.75 -3.47
CA GLY A 62 0.86 -8.13 -4.59
C GLY A 62 1.53 -6.82 -5.02
N ALA A 63 1.10 -6.29 -6.17
CA ALA A 63 1.52 -4.97 -6.60
C ALA A 63 1.04 -3.90 -5.60
N VAL A 64 1.96 -3.05 -5.14
CA VAL A 64 1.66 -1.91 -4.26
C VAL A 64 2.19 -0.66 -4.93
N LEU A 65 1.27 0.22 -5.34
CA LEU A 65 1.58 1.51 -5.94
C LEU A 65 1.08 2.62 -5.01
N SER A 66 1.84 3.72 -4.95
CA SER A 66 1.46 4.90 -4.19
C SER A 66 1.65 6.16 -5.02
N PHE A 67 0.75 7.12 -4.86
CA PHE A 67 0.83 8.44 -5.49
C PHE A 67 1.55 9.41 -4.56
N ASP A 68 2.47 10.20 -5.10
CA ASP A 68 3.19 11.25 -4.38
C ASP A 68 3.15 12.58 -5.17
N PRO A 69 2.37 13.58 -4.73
CA PRO A 69 1.52 13.58 -3.54
C PRO A 69 0.23 12.73 -3.73
N PRO A 70 -0.39 12.25 -2.63
CA PRO A 70 -1.62 11.45 -2.71
C PRO A 70 -2.86 12.26 -3.12
N LEU A 71 -2.80 13.58 -2.97
CA LEU A 71 -3.84 14.51 -3.38
C LEU A 71 -3.17 15.68 -4.12
N MET A 72 -3.66 15.96 -5.33
CA MET A 72 -3.25 17.13 -6.10
C MET A 72 -4.31 18.22 -5.92
N ASP A 73 -3.90 19.37 -5.40
CA ASP A 73 -4.73 20.56 -5.30
C ASP A 73 -4.23 21.62 -6.27
N PHE A 74 -5.08 22.01 -7.21
CA PHE A 74 -4.81 23.06 -8.20
C PHE A 74 -5.19 24.46 -7.67
N GLY A 75 -5.85 24.55 -6.51
CA GLY A 75 -6.25 25.82 -5.92
C GLY A 75 -7.21 26.62 -6.83
N THR A 76 -6.97 27.93 -6.92
CA THR A 76 -7.78 28.83 -7.75
C THR A 76 -7.12 29.05 -9.10
N LEU A 77 -7.69 28.44 -10.14
CA LEU A 77 -7.26 28.59 -11.52
C LEU A 77 -7.99 29.75 -12.21
N LEU A 78 -7.28 30.48 -13.07
CA LEU A 78 -7.92 31.47 -13.94
C LEU A 78 -8.73 30.75 -15.03
N VAL A 79 -9.85 31.34 -15.44
CA VAL A 79 -10.67 30.77 -16.52
C VAL A 79 -9.87 30.79 -17.82
N ASN A 80 -9.86 29.66 -18.53
CA ASN A 80 -9.13 29.43 -19.79
C ASN A 80 -7.60 29.45 -19.66
N THR A 81 -7.04 29.20 -18.47
CA THR A 81 -5.61 28.92 -18.32
C THR A 81 -5.37 27.43 -18.07
N THR A 82 -4.32 26.89 -18.67
CA THR A 82 -3.84 25.53 -18.42
C THR A 82 -2.78 25.59 -17.33
N GLU A 83 -2.92 24.76 -16.31
CA GLU A 83 -1.89 24.52 -15.31
C GLU A 83 -1.54 23.04 -15.28
N ASP A 84 -0.24 22.76 -15.17
CA ASP A 84 0.30 21.41 -15.13
C ASP A 84 0.91 21.16 -13.76
N ILE A 85 0.45 20.10 -13.07
CA ILE A 85 1.05 19.63 -11.82
C ILE A 85 1.67 18.26 -12.07
N GLN A 86 2.94 18.13 -11.68
CA GLN A 86 3.64 16.85 -11.73
C GLN A 86 3.32 16.06 -10.46
N PHE A 87 3.10 14.76 -10.64
CA PHE A 87 2.97 13.80 -9.55
C PHE A 87 3.81 12.57 -9.87
N GLY A 88 4.31 11.93 -8.82
CA GLY A 88 5.03 10.67 -8.89
C GLY A 88 4.10 9.48 -8.67
N LEU A 89 4.42 8.38 -9.35
CA LEU A 89 3.88 7.05 -9.06
C LEU A 89 5.03 6.18 -8.55
N VAL A 90 4.97 5.78 -7.28
CA VAL A 90 6.03 5.02 -6.63
C VAL A 90 5.61 3.56 -6.52
N ASN A 91 6.43 2.66 -7.10
CA ASN A 91 6.32 1.23 -6.90
C ASN A 91 6.94 0.85 -5.55
N ALA A 92 6.10 0.44 -4.60
CA ALA A 92 6.50 0.01 -3.27
C ALA A 92 6.41 -1.52 -3.09
N SER A 93 6.12 -2.27 -4.15
CA SER A 93 6.12 -3.74 -4.12
C SER A 93 7.50 -4.35 -4.33
N ASP A 94 7.57 -5.64 -4.01
CA ASP A 94 8.69 -6.54 -4.22
C ASP A 94 8.74 -7.13 -5.65
N CYS A 95 7.92 -6.60 -6.56
CA CYS A 95 7.83 -7.05 -7.95
C CYS A 95 7.67 -5.90 -8.95
N ASP A 96 7.95 -6.20 -10.22
CA ASP A 96 7.68 -5.29 -11.33
C ASP A 96 6.17 -5.17 -11.55
N VAL A 97 5.66 -3.94 -11.67
CA VAL A 97 4.23 -3.66 -11.79
C VAL A 97 3.92 -3.01 -13.14
N GLN A 98 2.96 -3.58 -13.86
CA GLN A 98 2.32 -2.95 -15.00
C GLN A 98 1.10 -2.15 -14.53
N TYR A 99 0.97 -0.89 -14.94
CA TYR A 99 -0.11 0.01 -14.49
C TYR A 99 -0.80 0.72 -15.65
N GLU A 100 -2.04 1.14 -15.42
CA GLU A 100 -2.84 1.99 -16.31
C GLU A 100 -3.52 3.09 -15.46
N ILE A 101 -3.49 4.34 -15.94
CA ILE A 101 -4.09 5.48 -15.23
C ILE A 101 -5.40 5.85 -15.90
N HIS A 102 -6.50 5.73 -15.16
CA HIS A 102 -7.82 6.16 -15.62
C HIS A 102 -8.24 7.47 -14.96
N HIS A 103 -8.73 8.42 -15.75
CA HIS A 103 -9.26 9.69 -15.27
C HIS A 103 -10.80 9.66 -15.25
N LEU A 104 -11.41 9.87 -14.09
CA LEU A 104 -12.85 9.96 -13.92
C LEU A 104 -13.23 11.35 -13.40
N VAL A 105 -13.87 12.16 -14.23
CA VAL A 105 -14.43 13.45 -13.81
C VAL A 105 -15.82 13.21 -13.22
N ARG A 106 -15.97 13.41 -11.91
CA ARG A 106 -17.29 13.44 -11.28
C ARG A 106 -17.86 14.86 -11.39
N PRO A 107 -19.05 15.05 -11.95
CA PRO A 107 -19.68 16.37 -11.96
C PRO A 107 -20.05 16.77 -10.54
N GLU A 108 -19.53 17.90 -10.06
CA GLU A 108 -20.01 18.50 -8.82
C GLU A 108 -21.48 18.92 -8.98
N LYS A 109 -22.32 18.54 -8.02
CA LYS A 109 -23.66 19.11 -7.89
C LYS A 109 -23.49 20.59 -7.53
N ARG A 110 -23.64 21.48 -8.51
CA ARG A 110 -23.74 22.92 -8.28
C ARG A 110 -24.99 23.21 -7.45
N GLU A 111 -24.85 23.39 -6.14
CA GLU A 111 -25.83 24.14 -5.37
C GLU A 111 -25.68 25.63 -5.70
N VAL A 112 -26.60 26.13 -6.53
CA VAL A 112 -26.67 27.55 -6.87
C VAL A 112 -27.28 28.29 -5.68
N ILE A 113 -26.44 28.81 -4.79
CA ILE A 113 -26.88 29.80 -3.80
C ILE A 113 -27.11 31.13 -4.53
N ARG A 114 -28.36 31.37 -4.96
CA ARG A 114 -28.79 32.69 -5.45
C ARG A 114 -28.73 33.68 -4.28
N ALA A 115 -27.66 34.46 -4.20
CA ALA A 115 -27.64 35.68 -3.40
C ALA A 115 -28.69 36.64 -3.97
N ARG A 116 -29.83 36.78 -3.28
CA ARG A 116 -30.76 37.89 -3.52
C ARG A 116 -30.06 39.16 -3.05
N SER A 117 -29.67 40.00 -3.99
CA SER A 117 -29.31 41.40 -3.75
C SER A 117 -30.53 42.15 -3.20
N ALA A 118 -30.64 42.23 -1.88
CA ALA A 118 -31.55 43.16 -1.21
C ALA A 118 -30.81 44.48 -1.00
N SER A 119 -30.84 45.34 -2.01
CA SER A 119 -30.63 46.78 -1.82
C SER A 119 -31.92 47.36 -1.23
N MET A 120 -31.97 47.59 0.08
CA MET A 120 -32.86 48.61 0.64
C MET A 120 -32.10 49.44 1.66
N MET A 121 -31.97 50.71 1.30
CA MET A 121 -31.41 51.76 2.12
C MET A 121 -32.18 51.91 3.43
N ALA A 122 -31.45 52.34 4.44
CA ALA A 122 -31.91 52.80 5.73
C ALA A 122 -33.06 53.82 5.61
N ASN A 123 -34.01 53.74 6.54
CA ASN A 123 -34.68 54.91 7.07
C ASN A 123 -34.89 54.74 8.58
N SER A 124 -34.33 55.71 9.28
CA SER A 124 -34.37 55.95 10.71
C SER A 124 -35.77 56.32 11.20
N SER A 125 -36.21 55.72 12.31
CA SER A 125 -37.09 56.40 13.27
C SER A 125 -37.08 55.71 14.63
N ILE A 126 -36.57 56.46 15.61
CA ILE A 126 -36.67 56.26 17.05
C ILE A 126 -38.15 56.19 17.48
N ALA A 127 -38.48 55.22 18.33
CA ALA A 127 -39.60 55.33 19.27
C ALA A 127 -39.27 54.57 20.56
N VAL A 128 -39.17 55.34 21.64
CA VAL A 128 -39.01 54.94 23.04
C VAL A 128 -40.39 54.67 23.65
N ALA A 129 -40.48 53.63 24.49
CA ALA A 129 -41.21 53.56 25.78
C ALA A 129 -42.01 52.26 25.96
N GLY A 130 -41.85 51.62 27.12
CA GLY A 130 -42.98 50.88 27.74
C GLY A 130 -42.70 49.56 28.46
N GLY A 131 -41.88 49.56 29.54
CA GLY A 131 -42.17 48.86 30.81
C GLY A 131 -42.22 47.31 30.89
N PRO A 132 -42.15 46.73 32.11
CA PRO A 132 -41.51 45.44 32.37
C PRO A 132 -42.48 44.30 32.73
N SER A 133 -42.07 43.05 32.51
CA SER A 133 -42.57 41.92 33.29
C SER A 133 -41.46 40.88 33.50
N THR A 134 -41.12 40.71 34.76
CA THR A 134 -40.15 39.83 35.40
C THR A 134 -40.45 38.32 35.20
N PRO A 135 -39.49 37.43 35.53
CA PRO A 135 -39.39 36.04 35.10
C PRO A 135 -39.99 35.05 36.11
N GLU A 136 -39.86 33.74 35.80
CA GLU A 136 -39.77 32.53 36.67
C GLU A 136 -40.75 31.39 36.27
N PRO A 137 -40.58 30.13 36.77
CA PRO A 137 -39.39 29.28 36.74
C PRO A 137 -39.73 27.78 36.50
N ASN A 138 -38.70 26.92 36.46
CA ASN A 138 -38.72 25.48 36.79
C ASN A 138 -39.58 24.54 35.90
N SER A 139 -39.01 23.47 35.34
CA SER A 139 -38.75 22.27 36.14
C SER A 139 -37.63 21.42 35.56
N ILE A 140 -36.62 21.21 36.40
CA ILE A 140 -35.63 20.14 36.34
C ILE A 140 -36.33 18.86 36.79
N GLU A 141 -36.15 17.75 36.07
CA GLU A 141 -35.64 16.50 36.65
C GLU A 141 -35.31 15.45 35.58
N PRO A 142 -34.08 14.90 35.58
CA PRO A 142 -33.74 13.65 34.92
C PRO A 142 -33.77 12.47 35.91
N MET A 143 -33.75 11.22 35.40
CA MET A 143 -33.29 9.93 36.01
C MET A 143 -34.30 8.78 35.78
N PRO A 144 -33.94 7.49 35.95
CA PRO A 144 -32.61 6.90 36.20
C PRO A 144 -32.24 5.73 35.25
N SER A 145 -30.95 5.40 35.29
CA SER A 145 -30.35 4.12 34.89
C SER A 145 -30.82 2.97 35.79
N SER A 146 -31.24 1.85 35.21
CA SER A 146 -31.38 0.57 35.91
C SER A 146 -30.26 -0.39 35.50
N GLY A 147 -29.38 -0.70 36.46
CA GLY A 147 -28.58 -1.91 36.46
C GLY A 147 -29.26 -3.05 37.22
N ARG A 148 -28.53 -4.17 37.33
CA ARG A 148 -28.83 -5.49 37.92
C ARG A 148 -29.44 -6.48 36.91
N ASP A 149 -28.99 -7.72 36.77
CA ASP A 149 -28.01 -8.57 37.49
C ASP A 149 -27.29 -9.47 36.47
#